data_AF-A0A7W9GDS5-F1
#
_entry.id   AF-A0A7W9GDS5-F1
#
_cell.length_a   1.000
_cell.length_b   1.000
_cell.length_c   1.000
_cell.angle_alpha   90.00
_cell.angle_beta   90.00
_cell.angle_gamma   90.00
#
_symmetry.space_group_name_H-M   'P 1'
#
loop_
_entity.id
_entity.type
_entity.pdbx_description
1 polymer ?
#
loop_
_entity_poly.entity_id
_entity_poly.type
_entity_poly.pdbx_seq_one_letter_code
_entity_poly.pdbx_strand_id
1 'polypeptide(L)' 'MRREWEIEDPIECWTLDEEELALLANKSGATRLGFGLMLKFFELEARFPRREDLPRPAVEFMAG' A
#
# COMPACT_ATOMS: atom_id res chain seq x y z
N MET A 1 -6.84 14.61 0.37
CA MET A 1 -7.25 13.19 0.44
C MET A 1 -8.13 12.93 -0.77
N ARG A 2 -7.63 12.23 -1.79
CA ARG A 2 -8.47 11.80 -2.91
C ARG A 2 -9.62 10.99 -2.32
N ARG A 3 -10.85 11.45 -2.54
CA ARG A 3 -12.09 10.77 -2.11
C ARG A 3 -12.52 9.68 -3.10
N GLU A 4 -11.77 9.51 -4.18
CA GLU A 4 -12.12 8.68 -5.33
C GLU A 4 -11.04 7.61 -5.56
N TRP A 5 -10.70 6.84 -4.52
CA TRP A 5 -9.99 5.57 -4.73
C TRP A 5 -10.90 4.48 -5.33
N GLU A 6 -12.17 4.82 -5.62
CA GLU A 6 -13.15 3.92 -6.23
C GLU A 6 -12.92 3.72 -7.74
N ILE A 7 -11.97 4.44 -8.37
CA ILE A 7 -11.79 4.43 -9.84
C ILE A 7 -10.40 3.93 -10.27
N GLU A 8 -9.36 4.04 -9.43
CA GLU A 8 -8.02 3.56 -9.79
C GLU A 8 -7.86 2.07 -9.43
N ASP A 9 -7.46 1.24 -10.40
CA ASP A 9 -7.23 -0.19 -10.20
C ASP A 9 -6.11 -0.37 -9.15
N PRO A 10 -6.33 -1.12 -8.05
CA PRO A 10 -5.29 -1.41 -7.07
C PRO A 10 -3.99 -1.93 -7.71
N ILE A 11 -4.06 -2.63 -8.83
CA ILE A 11 -2.89 -3.09 -9.57
C ILE A 11 -2.03 -1.92 -10.06
N GLU A 12 -2.64 -0.82 -10.51
CA GLU A 12 -1.89 0.32 -11.06
C GLU A 12 -1.16 1.13 -9.97
N CYS A 13 -1.77 1.28 -8.78
CA CYS A 13 -1.21 2.14 -7.73
C CYS A 13 -0.53 1.39 -6.58
N TRP A 14 -0.87 0.12 -6.36
CA TRP A 14 -0.44 -0.64 -5.17
C TRP A 14 0.47 -1.82 -5.50
N THR A 15 0.83 -2.03 -6.77
CA THR A 15 1.86 -2.99 -7.15
C THR A 15 3.23 -2.48 -6.71
N LEU A 16 3.93 -3.26 -5.89
CA LEU A 16 5.31 -2.99 -5.48
C LEU A 16 6.28 -3.40 -6.58
N ASP A 17 7.23 -2.54 -6.90
CA ASP A 17 8.35 -2.89 -7.77
C ASP A 17 9.44 -3.70 -7.03
N GLU A 18 10.50 -4.09 -7.74
CA GLU A 18 11.59 -4.90 -7.18
C GLU A 18 12.34 -4.19 -6.05
N GLU A 19 12.56 -2.88 -6.14
CA GLU A 19 13.28 -2.10 -5.15
C GLU A 19 12.44 -1.95 -3.87
N GLU A 20 11.14 -1.72 -4.02
CA GLU A 20 10.20 -1.68 -2.91
C GLU A 20 10.08 -3.04 -2.24
N LEU A 21 9.98 -4.14 -3.01
CA LEU A 21 9.97 -5.49 -2.49
C LEU A 21 11.24 -5.80 -1.68
N ALA A 22 12.39 -5.27 -2.08
CA ALA A 22 13.64 -5.41 -1.34
C ALA A 22 13.58 -4.73 0.04
N LEU A 23 12.87 -3.59 0.18
CA LEU A 23 12.64 -2.93 1.47
C LEU A 23 11.79 -3.76 2.45
N LEU A 24 11.01 -4.71 1.92
CA LEU A 24 10.17 -5.63 2.69
C LEU A 24 10.86 -6.97 2.99
N ALA A 25 12.08 -7.21 2.50
CA ALA A 25 12.74 -8.52 2.52
C ALA A 25 12.93 -9.13 3.94
N ASN A 26 13.06 -8.29 4.96
CA ASN A 26 13.20 -8.72 6.36
C ASN A 26 11.89 -8.75 7.16
N LYS A 27 10.73 -8.58 6.49
CA LYS A 27 9.40 -8.53 7.12
C LYS A 27 8.56 -9.70 6.66
N SER A 28 7.74 -10.24 7.56
CA SER A 28 6.80 -11.32 7.28
C SER A 28 5.41 -11.02 7.85
N GLY A 29 4.39 -11.73 7.35
CA GLY A 29 3.01 -11.68 7.84
C GLY A 29 2.46 -10.24 7.93
N ALA A 30 1.78 -9.94 9.04
CA ALA A 30 1.14 -8.65 9.26
C ALA A 30 2.11 -7.46 9.21
N THR A 31 3.37 -7.64 9.64
CA THR A 31 4.39 -6.59 9.57
C THR A 31 4.79 -6.26 8.14
N ARG A 32 4.85 -7.27 7.26
CA ARG A 32 5.12 -7.07 5.83
C ARG A 32 3.98 -6.31 5.17
N LEU A 33 2.74 -6.73 5.40
CA LEU A 33 1.54 -6.08 4.86
C LEU A 33 1.45 -4.61 5.31
N GLY A 34 1.55 -4.36 6.62
CA GLY A 34 1.47 -3.00 7.15
C GLY A 34 2.56 -2.10 6.60
N PHE A 35 3.79 -2.60 6.46
CA PHE A 35 4.88 -1.82 5.87
C PHE A 35 4.65 -1.53 4.38
N GLY A 36 4.22 -2.51 3.58
CA GLY A 36 3.93 -2.30 2.15
C GLY A 36 2.84 -1.24 1.92
N LEU A 37 1.76 -1.30 2.72
CA LEU A 37 0.69 -0.31 2.66
C LEU A 37 1.18 1.10 3.00
N MET A 38 2.01 1.25 4.04
CA MET A 38 2.57 2.54 4.41
C MET A 38 3.55 3.07 3.35
N LEU A 39 4.34 2.19 2.74
CA LEU A 39 5.30 2.54 1.70
C LEU A 39 4.59 3.11 0.47
N LYS A 40 3.63 2.37 -0.10
CA LYS A 40 2.88 2.83 -1.27
C LYS A 40 2.05 4.08 -0.99
N PHE A 41 1.42 4.13 0.18
CA PHE A 41 0.68 5.33 0.54
C PHE A 41 1.61 6.56 0.64
N PHE A 42 2.82 6.40 1.20
CA PHE A 42 3.78 7.49 1.28
C PHE A 42 4.25 7.95 -0.10
N GLU A 43 4.46 7.03 -1.04
CA GLU A 43 4.78 7.37 -2.43
C GLU A 43 3.67 8.20 -3.08
N LEU A 44 2.42 7.78 -2.93
CA LEU A 44 1.26 8.40 -3.58
C LEU A 44 0.87 9.76 -2.96
N GLU A 45 0.96 9.88 -1.64
CA GLU A 45 0.39 11.01 -0.88
C GLU A 45 1.45 11.84 -0.11
N ALA A 46 2.74 11.49 -0.21
CA ALA A 46 3.88 12.14 0.45
C ALA A 46 3.70 12.30 1.98
N ARG A 47 2.96 11.39 2.61
CA ARG A 47 2.69 11.35 4.06
C ARG A 47 2.34 9.92 4.48
N PHE A 48 2.38 9.63 5.77
CA PHE A 48 1.90 8.33 6.27
C PHE A 48 0.37 8.28 6.41
N PRO A 49 -0.25 7.11 6.20
CA PRO A 49 -1.69 6.93 6.31
C PRO A 49 -2.14 6.90 7.77
N ARG A 50 -3.35 7.38 8.02
CA ARG A 50 -4.18 6.99 9.15
C ARG A 50 -4.97 5.73 8.80
N ARG A 51 -5.63 5.12 9.77
CA ARG A 51 -6.38 3.88 9.54
C ARG A 51 -7.48 4.05 8.49
N GLU A 52 -8.17 5.17 8.53
CA GLU A 52 -9.23 5.55 7.61
C GLU A 52 -8.73 5.95 6.21
N ASP A 53 -7.43 6.17 6.04
CA ASP A 53 -6.85 6.56 4.74
C ASP A 53 -6.63 5.37 3.80
N LEU A 54 -6.56 4.14 4.33
CA LEU A 54 -6.24 2.94 3.56
C LEU A 54 -7.51 2.36 2.91
N PRO A 55 -7.62 2.37 1.57
CA PRO A 55 -8.76 1.77 0.89
C PRO A 55 -8.79 0.26 1.12
N ARG A 56 -9.98 -0.29 1.39
CA ARG A 56 -10.15 -1.74 1.56
C ARG A 56 -9.64 -2.56 0.37
N PRO A 57 -9.88 -2.17 -0.90
CA PRO A 57 -9.36 -2.91 -2.05
C PRO A 57 -7.82 -2.99 -2.09
N ALA A 58 -7.13 -1.92 -1.67
CA ALA A 58 -5.67 -1.91 -1.59
C ALA A 58 -5.14 -2.88 -0.51
N VAL A 59 -5.81 -2.92 0.64
CA VAL A 59 -5.48 -3.86 1.71
C VAL A 59 -5.71 -5.30 1.26
N GLU A 60 -6.83 -5.58 0.60
CA GLU A 60 -7.16 -6.92 0.09
C GLU A 60 -6.18 -7.34 -1.02
N PHE A 61 -5.84 -6.44 -1.94
CA PHE A 61 -4.86 -6.69 -3.00
C PHE A 61 -3.47 -7.03 -2.44
N MET A 62 -2.95 -6.24 -1.51
CA MET A 62 -1.63 -6.46 -0.91
C MET A 62 -1.58 -7.64 0.08
N ALA A 63 -2.73 -8.08 0.59
CA ALA A 63 -2.83 -9.24 1.47
C ALA A 63 -2.92 -10.58 0.71
N GLY A 64 -3.11 -10.52 -0.62
CA GLY A 64 -3.16 -11.68 -1.52
C GLY A 64 -1.88 -12.51 -1.57
#